data_AF-A0A0R2D4G2-F1
#
_entry.id   AF-A0A0R2D4G2-F1
#
_cell.length_a   1.000
_cell.length_b   1.000
_cell.length_c   1.000
_cell.angle_alpha   90.00
_cell.angle_beta   90.00
_cell.angle_gamma   90.00
#
_symmetry.space_group_name_H-M   'P 1'
#
loop_
_entity.id
_entity.type
_entity.pdbx_description
1 polymer ?
#
loop_
_entity_poly.entity_id
_entity_poly.type
_entity_poly.pdbx_seq_one_letter_code
_entity_poly.pdbx_strand_id
1 'polypeptide(L)'
;MFIDGAYADVLASVKKAVIDKHWTLLTHPLSGSLKPNETYYRTVFLDNTHLQYIDMQSLEYIEAAIRVYDKFMRDKPRPQWPAKVLADFAFIDFDIAQSTLQRMGQDATRLTKGGGS
;
A
#
# COMPACT_ATOMS: atom_id res chain seq x y z
N MET A 1 7.64 8.24 0.94
CA MET A 1 7.80 9.23 -0.15
C MET A 1 6.44 9.64 -0.66
N PHE A 2 6.29 10.83 -1.24
CA PHE A 2 5.05 11.23 -1.91
C PHE A 2 5.18 10.99 -3.42
N ILE A 3 4.12 10.47 -4.05
CA ILE A 3 4.04 10.28 -5.49
C ILE A 3 2.94 11.18 -6.03
N ASP A 4 3.34 12.14 -6.85
CA ASP A 4 2.41 12.99 -7.60
C ASP A 4 1.97 12.25 -8.86
N GLY A 5 0.83 11.57 -8.77
CA GLY A 5 0.34 10.69 -9.82
C GLY A 5 -0.92 9.92 -9.44
N ALA A 6 -1.32 9.00 -10.31
CA ALA A 6 -2.43 8.10 -10.09
C ALA A 6 -2.04 6.93 -9.17
N TYR A 7 -3.05 6.17 -8.76
CA TYR A 7 -2.84 4.95 -7.97
C TYR A 7 -1.92 3.94 -8.70
N ALA A 8 -1.98 3.86 -10.04
CA ALA A 8 -1.04 3.05 -10.82
C ALA A 8 0.44 3.44 -10.57
N ASP A 9 0.73 4.74 -10.45
CA ASP A 9 2.09 5.26 -10.24
C ASP A 9 2.62 4.91 -8.86
N VAL A 10 1.74 4.88 -7.85
CA VAL A 10 2.09 4.37 -6.52
C VAL A 10 2.48 2.89 -6.60
N LEU A 11 1.67 2.04 -7.26
CA LEU A 11 1.96 0.61 -7.39
C LEU A 11 3.26 0.36 -8.18
N ALA A 12 3.49 1.09 -9.27
CA ALA A 12 4.71 1.01 -10.06
C ALA A 12 5.95 1.43 -9.24
N SER A 13 5.81 2.49 -8.46
CA SER A 13 6.88 2.99 -7.58
C SER A 13 7.22 2.00 -6.46
N VAL A 14 6.21 1.35 -5.89
CA VAL A 14 6.39 0.28 -4.90
C VAL A 14 7.11 -0.91 -5.52
N LYS A 15 6.70 -1.37 -6.71
CA LYS A 15 7.38 -2.46 -7.42
C LYS A 15 8.86 -2.12 -7.67
N LYS A 16 9.13 -0.89 -8.12
CA LYS A 16 10.48 -0.40 -8.32
C LYS A 16 11.31 -0.42 -7.04
N ALA A 17 10.74 -0.01 -5.91
CA ALA A 17 11.42 -0.07 -4.61
C ALA A 17 11.74 -1.50 -4.18
N VAL A 18 10.81 -2.44 -4.38
CA VAL A 18 11.03 -3.87 -4.07
C VAL A 18 12.18 -4.44 -4.91
N ILE A 19 12.24 -4.13 -6.21
CA ILE A 19 13.26 -4.66 -7.13
C ILE A 19 14.62 -3.96 -6.94
N ASP A 20 14.64 -2.63 -6.98
CA ASP A 20 15.89 -1.87 -7.07
C ASP A 20 16.51 -1.59 -5.69
N LYS A 21 15.69 -1.58 -4.63
CA LYS A 21 16.12 -1.23 -3.27
C LYS A 21 15.99 -2.39 -2.28
N HIS A 22 15.44 -3.53 -2.72
CA HIS A 22 15.15 -4.69 -1.88
C HIS A 22 14.35 -4.33 -0.62
N TRP A 23 13.42 -3.38 -0.76
CA TRP A 23 12.48 -3.04 0.32
C TRP A 23 11.36 -4.07 0.41
N THR A 24 10.85 -4.30 1.62
CA THR A 24 9.83 -5.31 1.89
C THR A 24 8.48 -4.65 2.13
N LEU A 25 7.39 -5.26 1.67
CA LEU A 25 6.03 -4.82 1.99
C LEU A 25 5.68 -5.12 3.44
N LEU A 26 5.31 -4.08 4.18
CA LEU A 26 4.74 -4.21 5.52
C LEU A 26 3.22 -4.36 5.49
N THR A 27 2.59 -3.97 4.39
CA THR A 27 1.15 -4.07 4.17
C THR A 27 0.85 -4.61 2.79
N HIS A 28 -0.15 -5.48 2.67
CA HIS A 28 -0.61 -5.92 1.36
C HIS A 28 -1.13 -4.72 0.53
N PRO A 29 -0.72 -4.51 -0.73
CA PRO A 29 -1.06 -3.29 -1.48
C PRO A 29 -2.56 -3.15 -1.81
N LEU A 30 -3.30 -4.26 -1.84
CA LEU A 30 -4.76 -4.30 -1.95
C LEU A 30 -5.50 -4.33 -0.60
N SER A 31 -4.84 -3.99 0.51
CA SER A 31 -5.48 -3.99 1.82
C SER A 31 -6.66 -3.00 1.89
N GLY A 32 -7.74 -3.41 2.56
CA GLY A 32 -8.99 -2.65 2.65
C GLY A 32 -10.11 -3.22 1.77
N SER A 33 -11.35 -2.74 2.00
CA SER A 33 -12.55 -3.22 1.31
C SER A 33 -12.90 -2.44 0.05
N LEU A 34 -12.25 -1.29 -0.19
CA LEU A 34 -12.49 -0.46 -1.36
C LEU A 34 -11.85 -1.05 -2.61
N LYS A 35 -12.61 -1.10 -3.70
CA LYS A 35 -12.10 -1.58 -4.99
C LYS A 35 -11.09 -0.59 -5.56
N PRO A 36 -10.10 -1.03 -6.37
CA PRO A 36 -9.11 -0.13 -6.96
C PRO A 36 -9.71 1.01 -7.81
N ASN A 37 -10.81 0.74 -8.52
CA ASN A 37 -11.55 1.73 -9.30
C ASN A 37 -12.47 2.64 -8.48
N GLU A 38 -12.59 2.40 -7.17
CA GLU A 38 -13.29 3.24 -6.20
C GLU A 38 -12.31 3.93 -5.22
N THR A 39 -11.00 3.69 -5.38
CA THR A 39 -9.94 4.25 -4.52
C THR A 39 -9.18 5.31 -5.31
N TYR A 40 -9.09 6.56 -4.82
CA TYR A 40 -8.32 7.62 -5.48
C TYR A 40 -6.87 7.70 -5.00
N TYR A 41 -6.69 7.72 -3.68
CA TYR A 41 -5.40 7.78 -2.99
C TYR A 41 -5.08 6.43 -2.35
N ARG A 42 -3.80 6.11 -2.25
CA ARG A 42 -3.33 4.89 -1.60
C ARG A 42 -2.03 5.12 -0.88
N THR A 43 -2.01 4.78 0.40
CA THR A 43 -0.79 4.63 1.19
C THR A 43 -0.36 3.15 1.26
N VAL A 44 0.93 2.88 1.05
CA VAL A 44 1.56 1.55 1.18
C VAL A 44 2.78 1.68 2.09
N PHE A 45 2.89 0.81 3.10
CA PHE A 45 4.02 0.79 4.01
C PHE A 45 5.09 -0.19 3.52
N LEU A 46 6.34 0.29 3.52
CA LEU A 46 7.53 -0.47 3.15
C LEU A 46 8.54 -0.42 4.28
N ASP A 47 9.20 -1.55 4.51
CA ASP A 47 10.41 -1.63 5.31
C ASP A 47 11.61 -1.33 4.40
N ASN A 48 12.38 -0.31 4.78
CA ASN A 48 13.57 0.10 4.05
C ASN A 48 14.86 -0.52 4.59
N THR A 49 14.74 -1.48 5.52
CA THR A 49 15.88 -2.27 5.99
C THR A 49 16.50 -3.01 4.81
N HIS A 50 17.80 -2.83 4.63
CA HIS A 50 18.50 -3.35 3.45
C HIS A 50 18.59 -4.88 3.49
N LEU A 51 17.92 -5.54 2.52
CA LEU A 51 18.06 -6.97 2.27
C LEU A 51 19.12 -7.25 1.20
N GLN A 52 19.80 -8.39 1.32
CA GLN A 52 20.74 -8.84 0.29
C GLN A 52 20.03 -9.27 -1.00
N TYR A 53 18.80 -9.77 -0.89
CA TYR A 53 18.00 -10.28 -2.00
C TYR A 53 16.60 -9.66 -1.97
N ILE A 54 15.94 -9.69 -3.13
CA ILE A 54 14.53 -9.29 -3.26
C ILE A 54 13.67 -10.20 -2.37
N ASP A 55 12.77 -9.59 -1.60
CA ASP A 55 11.70 -10.32 -0.93
C ASP A 55 10.66 -10.78 -1.95
N MET A 56 10.71 -12.08 -2.30
CA MET A 56 9.88 -12.64 -3.38
C MET A 56 8.38 -12.57 -3.07
N GLN A 57 8.00 -12.63 -1.80
CA GLN A 57 6.59 -12.48 -1.39
C GLN A 57 6.10 -11.06 -1.68
N SER A 58 6.90 -10.05 -1.34
CA SER A 58 6.59 -8.65 -1.63
C SER A 58 6.47 -8.42 -3.14
N LEU A 59 7.37 -9.01 -3.92
CA LEU A 59 7.31 -8.94 -5.39
C LEU A 59 6.02 -9.58 -5.92
N GLU A 60 5.66 -10.77 -5.46
CA GLU A 60 4.43 -11.45 -5.87
C GLU A 60 3.19 -10.61 -5.54
N TYR A 61 3.13 -10.06 -4.33
CA TYR A 61 1.99 -9.26 -3.87
C TYR A 61 1.83 -7.96 -4.66
N ILE A 62 2.93 -7.23 -4.94
CA ILE A 62 2.83 -6.00 -5.72
C ILE A 62 2.44 -6.30 -7.18
N GLU A 63 2.94 -7.38 -7.78
CA GLU A 63 2.56 -7.77 -9.13
C GLU A 63 1.10 -8.23 -9.21
N ALA A 64 0.62 -8.98 -8.21
CA ALA A 64 -0.79 -9.35 -8.11
C ALA A 64 -1.68 -8.10 -7.96
N ALA A 65 -1.26 -7.14 -7.14
CA ALA A 65 -1.99 -5.89 -6.95
C ALA A 65 -2.13 -5.09 -8.25
N ILE A 66 -1.06 -4.98 -9.04
CA ILE A 66 -1.08 -4.32 -10.35
C ILE A 66 -2.06 -5.03 -11.29
N ARG A 67 -2.00 -6.37 -11.40
CA ARG A 67 -2.93 -7.14 -12.24
C ARG A 67 -4.40 -6.92 -11.86
N VAL A 68 -4.69 -6.88 -10.56
CA VAL A 68 -6.04 -6.61 -10.06
C VAL A 68 -6.45 -5.17 -10.38
N TYR A 69 -5.59 -4.19 -10.11
CA TYR A 69 -5.84 -2.79 -10.45
C TYR A 69 -6.19 -2.62 -11.93
N ASP A 70 -5.38 -3.17 -12.83
CA ASP A 70 -5.57 -3.07 -14.28
C ASP A 70 -6.90 -3.71 -14.70
N LYS A 71 -7.25 -4.86 -14.12
CA LYS A 71 -8.54 -5.52 -14.35
C LYS A 71 -9.70 -4.60 -13.95
N PHE A 72 -9.67 -4.02 -12.75
CA PHE A 72 -10.74 -3.14 -12.29
C PHE A 72 -10.88 -1.87 -13.13
N MET A 73 -9.75 -1.25 -13.51
CA MET A 73 -9.78 -0.04 -14.34
C MET A 73 -10.26 -0.31 -15.76
N ARG A 74 -9.93 -1.47 -16.33
CA ARG A 74 -10.43 -1.87 -17.64
C ARG A 74 -11.93 -2.18 -17.60
N ASP A 75 -12.37 -2.95 -16.61
CA ASP A 75 -13.76 -3.45 -16.55
C ASP A 75 -14.73 -2.32 -16.16
N LYS A 76 -14.33 -1.41 -15.27
CA LYS A 76 -15.11 -0.23 -14.89
C LYS A 76 -14.16 0.92 -14.54
N PRO A 77 -13.87 1.82 -15.48
CA PRO A 77 -12.95 2.92 -15.23
C PRO A 77 -13.46 3.82 -14.11
N ARG A 78 -12.51 4.39 -13.39
CA ARG A 78 -12.79 5.29 -12.27
C ARG A 78 -13.55 6.52 -12.77
N PRO A 79 -14.65 6.93 -12.13
CA PRO A 79 -15.32 8.19 -12.46
C PRO A 79 -14.45 9.38 -12.07
N GLN A 80 -14.63 10.50 -12.76
CA GLN A 80 -14.06 11.77 -12.35
C GLN A 80 -14.88 12.36 -11.21
N TRP A 81 -14.23 12.69 -10.09
CA TRP A 81 -14.89 13.22 -8.91
C TRP A 81 -14.56 14.70 -8.70
N PRO A 82 -15.49 15.50 -8.16
CA PRO A 82 -15.22 16.88 -7.75
C PRO A 82 -14.14 16.94 -6.66
N ALA A 83 -13.41 18.06 -6.60
CA ALA A 83 -12.32 18.27 -5.64
C ALA A 83 -12.72 18.00 -4.17
N LYS A 84 -13.96 18.34 -3.79
CA LYS A 84 -14.48 18.04 -2.44
C LYS A 84 -14.50 16.55 -2.13
N VAL A 85 -14.93 15.72 -3.09
CA VAL A 85 -14.99 14.27 -2.94
C VAL A 85 -13.58 13.67 -2.95
N LEU A 86 -12.64 14.27 -3.70
CA LEU A 86 -11.23 13.89 -3.63
C LEU A 86 -10.66 14.12 -2.23
N ALA A 87 -10.99 15.23 -1.57
CA ALA A 87 -10.57 15.47 -0.19
C ALA A 87 -11.08 14.38 0.78
N ASP A 88 -12.33 13.93 0.59
CA ASP A 88 -12.89 12.82 1.39
C ASP A 88 -12.12 11.51 1.16
N PHE A 89 -11.75 11.19 -0.09
CA PHE A 89 -10.90 10.02 -0.37
C PHE A 89 -9.53 10.12 0.29
N ALA A 90 -8.91 11.29 0.31
CA ALA A 90 -7.62 11.50 0.97
C ALA A 90 -7.73 11.32 2.49
N PHE A 91 -8.80 11.82 3.10
CA PHE A 91 -9.08 11.61 4.52
C PHE A 91 -9.28 10.14 4.87
N ILE A 92 -10.02 9.40 4.05
CA ILE A 92 -10.24 7.95 4.24
C ILE A 92 -8.92 7.17 4.15
N ASP A 93 -8.09 7.44 3.14
CA ASP A 93 -6.79 6.77 3.02
C ASP A 93 -5.89 7.08 4.23
N PHE A 94 -5.87 8.35 4.68
CA PHE A 94 -5.13 8.75 5.87
C PHE A 94 -5.59 8.01 7.14
N ASP A 95 -6.90 7.91 7.38
CA ASP A 95 -7.45 7.20 8.54
C ASP A 95 -7.09 5.71 8.54
N ILE A 96 -7.21 5.06 7.38
CA ILE A 96 -6.80 3.65 7.19
C ILE A 96 -5.29 3.49 7.45
N ALA A 97 -4.47 4.38 6.90
CA ALA A 97 -3.02 4.34 7.07
C ALA A 97 -2.61 4.56 8.54
N GLN A 98 -3.22 5.54 9.21
CA GLN A 98 -2.96 5.84 10.61
C GLN A 98 -3.35 4.67 11.52
N SER A 99 -4.54 4.10 11.33
CA SER A 99 -5.00 2.95 12.11
C SER A 99 -4.11 1.72 11.90
N THR A 100 -3.63 1.51 10.66
CA THR A 100 -2.71 0.41 10.32
C THR A 100 -1.37 0.59 11.04
N LEU A 101 -0.78 1.78 10.98
CA LEU A 101 0.48 2.07 11.65
C LEU A 101 0.40 1.90 13.18
N GLN A 102 -0.71 2.31 13.79
CA GLN A 102 -0.95 2.09 15.22
C GLN A 102 -0.97 0.60 15.59
N ARG A 103 -1.65 -0.24 14.79
CA ARG A 103 -1.68 -1.69 15.01
C ARG A 103 -0.29 -2.32 14.90
N MET A 104 0.47 -1.94 13.88
CA MET A 104 1.86 -2.39 13.71
C MET A 104 2.74 -2.05 14.92
N GLY A 105 2.60 -0.84 15.46
CA GLY A 105 3.32 -0.43 16.68
C GLY A 105 2.91 -1.20 17.94
N GLN A 106 1.63 -1.54 18.09
CA GLN A 106 1.16 -2.38 19.20
C GLN A 106 1.69 -3.81 19.10
N ASP A 107 1.71 -4.39 17.90
CA ASP A 107 2.23 -5.74 17.67
C ASP A 107 3.73 -5.83 17.96
N ALA A 108 4.52 -4.84 17.51
CA ALA A 108 5.94 -4.75 17.84
C ALA A 108 6.17 -4.67 19.37
N THR A 109 5.34 -3.90 20.09
CA THR A 109 5.44 -3.79 21.56
C THR A 109 5.12 -5.12 22.26
N ARG A 110 4.15 -5.90 21.76
CA ARG A 110 3.81 -7.22 22.31
C ARG A 110 4.93 -8.24 22.14
N LEU A 111 5.60 -8.25 20.98
CA LEU A 111 6.73 -9.14 20.71
C LEU A 111 7.93 -8.90 21.64
N THR A 112 8.20 -7.63 22.01
CA THR A 112 9.30 -7.30 22.94
C THR A 112 9.03 -7.68 24.40
N LYS A 113 7.76 -7.81 24.81
CA LYS A 113 7.38 -8.11 26.21
C LYS A 113 7.14 -9.60 26.49
N GLY A 114 7.04 -10.44 25.45
CA GLY A 114 6.75 -11.88 25.58
C GLY A 114 7.97 -12.80 25.68
N GLY A 115 9.20 -12.28 25.64
CA GLY A 115 10.45 -13.07 25.62
C GLY A 115 11.09 -13.34 26.99
N GLY A 116 10.39 -13.06 28.10
CA GLY A 116 10.90 -13.27 29.45
C GLY A 116 9.95 -14.09 30.30
N SER A 117 10.04 -15.42 30.21
CA SER A 117 9.57 -16.40 31.20
C SER A 117 10.34 -17.70 31.00
#